data_AF-A0A2P6N6Q5-F1
#
_entry.id   AF-A0A2P6N6Q5-F1
#
_cell.length_a   1.000
_cell.length_b   1.000
_cell.length_c   1.000
_cell.angle_alpha   90.00
_cell.angle_beta   90.00
_cell.angle_gamma   90.00
#
_symmetry.space_group_name_H-M   'P 1'
#
loop_
_entity.id
_entity.type
_entity.pdbx_description
1 polymer ?
#
loop_
_entity_poly.entity_id
_entity_poly.type
_entity_poly.pdbx_seq_one_letter_code
_entity_poly.pdbx_strand_id
1 'polypeptide(L)'
;MELLSIPSDLLTYIFTYISTPELCGPCFTSKMLLDLALKALSSRNLSHNHHRQLPITNQEVVRWWWIYLREPTRAEVMEAARTDRLEVLDLVGWDDEQLSPRHHLLTRSKAALHRSDWDWGDILVKAITNQSTRTMRACIERHPDWSHLIRRIRYMHPLSDHFATEGNLKMIRWLYDEYTVEGLPTLLWNGRRMHLNCLFENTAREGHQHVLAWLQYEGRISEPSVRLIYEAAGLAGRMDVISWMEENKMPAVGDYSLSHFIGSVAVFEWAIKRNIGYPRDAYLRALEDGNISVMQYCLKNKLGLSHFERKRAIELRCENEEAIHLAIDHGFITKNTKVQFADIVFQFPLIKWMHERNVLHSDFCQSTKLPGNLEVLQWAHENGYYDGKVNPMLPDVSISQGSPDMLKWHIQTFGTKAGQMYRMIACDRTCRTMNVEGLEWMLQRKWNESEGEIRRWFNEGGIEEVGDLMKMWKRLMTLM
;
A
#
# COMPACT_ATOMS: atom_id res chain seq x y z
N MET A 1 -24.06 -39.97 -28.64
CA MET A 1 -24.36 -39.11 -27.48
C MET A 1 -23.88 -37.72 -27.80
N GLU A 2 -24.79 -36.84 -28.22
CA GLU A 2 -24.51 -35.42 -28.34
C GLU A 2 -24.28 -34.88 -26.93
N LEU A 3 -23.05 -34.43 -26.64
CA LEU A 3 -22.74 -33.71 -25.41
C LEU A 3 -23.51 -32.39 -25.46
N LEU A 4 -24.47 -32.23 -24.56
CA LEU A 4 -25.18 -30.97 -24.29
C LEU A 4 -24.16 -29.84 -24.14
N SER A 5 -24.14 -28.91 -25.11
CA SER A 5 -23.30 -27.72 -25.07
C SER A 5 -23.83 -26.78 -24.00
N ILE A 6 -23.07 -26.57 -22.93
CA ILE A 6 -23.42 -25.62 -21.88
C ILE A 6 -23.33 -24.19 -22.46
N PRO A 7 -24.36 -23.34 -22.34
CA PRO A 7 -24.33 -21.96 -22.84
C PRO A 7 -23.19 -21.14 -22.22
N SER A 8 -22.55 -20.28 -23.03
CA SER A 8 -21.43 -19.42 -22.61
C SER A 8 -21.79 -18.48 -21.46
N ASP A 9 -23.04 -18.01 -21.40
CA ASP A 9 -23.51 -17.09 -20.37
C ASP A 9 -23.61 -17.77 -19.00
N LEU A 10 -24.05 -19.04 -18.99
CA LEU A 10 -24.11 -19.85 -17.78
C LEU A 10 -22.70 -20.18 -17.27
N LEU A 11 -21.77 -20.49 -18.17
CA LEU A 11 -20.36 -20.70 -17.82
C LEU A 11 -19.71 -19.43 -17.27
N THR A 12 -20.01 -18.27 -17.87
CA THR A 12 -19.53 -16.96 -17.37
C THR A 12 -20.02 -16.71 -15.95
N TYR A 13 -21.29 -16.99 -15.68
CA TYR A 13 -21.87 -16.87 -14.35
C TYR A 13 -21.23 -17.84 -13.35
N ILE A 14 -21.05 -19.12 -13.71
CA ILE A 14 -20.36 -20.10 -12.86
C ILE A 14 -18.95 -19.62 -12.50
N PHE A 15 -18.20 -19.09 -13.47
CA PHE A 15 -16.85 -18.59 -13.24
C PHE A 15 -16.78 -17.39 -12.28
N THR A 16 -17.88 -16.66 -12.07
CA THR A 16 -17.93 -15.63 -11.02
C THR A 16 -17.86 -16.20 -9.60
N TYR A 17 -18.14 -17.49 -9.39
CA TYR A 17 -18.05 -18.17 -8.10
C TYR A 17 -16.76 -18.97 -7.88
N ILE A 18 -15.98 -19.23 -8.93
CA ILE A 18 -14.71 -19.99 -8.84
C ILE A 18 -13.60 -19.06 -8.35
N SER A 19 -12.76 -19.46 -7.41
CA SER A 19 -11.70 -18.57 -6.90
C SER A 19 -10.64 -18.22 -7.98
N THR A 20 -9.94 -17.09 -7.84
CA THR A 20 -8.84 -16.72 -8.76
C THR A 20 -7.78 -17.82 -8.86
N PRO A 21 -7.32 -18.47 -7.77
CA PRO A 21 -6.39 -19.59 -7.85
C PRO A 21 -6.88 -20.76 -8.70
N GLU A 22 -8.16 -21.11 -8.61
CA GLU A 22 -8.77 -22.21 -9.36
C GLU A 22 -8.96 -21.86 -10.86
N LEU A 23 -9.14 -20.57 -11.18
CA LEU A 23 -9.19 -20.09 -12.56
C LEU A 23 -7.81 -19.89 -13.19
N CYS A 24 -6.74 -19.85 -12.39
CA CYS A 24 -5.37 -19.71 -12.87
C CYS A 24 -4.66 -21.06 -12.94
N GLY A 25 -5.28 -22.05 -13.57
CA GLY A 25 -4.75 -23.41 -13.70
C GLY A 25 -4.54 -23.84 -15.15
N PRO A 26 -3.54 -24.70 -15.45
CA PRO A 26 -3.34 -25.29 -16.78
C PRO A 26 -4.43 -26.31 -17.18
N CYS A 27 -5.54 -26.37 -16.44
CA CYS A 27 -6.61 -27.36 -16.59
C CYS A 27 -7.58 -27.08 -17.76
N PHE A 28 -7.49 -25.93 -18.43
CA PHE A 28 -8.35 -25.60 -19.56
C PHE A 28 -7.92 -26.35 -20.83
N THR A 29 -8.64 -27.42 -21.16
CA THR A 29 -8.44 -28.20 -22.39
C THR A 29 -9.20 -27.64 -23.60
N SER A 30 -10.13 -26.71 -23.39
CA SER A 30 -10.94 -26.06 -24.43
C SER A 30 -10.62 -24.58 -24.53
N LYS A 31 -10.38 -24.09 -25.76
CA LYS A 31 -10.17 -22.66 -26.04
C LYS A 31 -11.34 -21.80 -25.55
N MET A 32 -12.58 -22.28 -25.71
CA MET A 32 -13.76 -21.55 -25.23
C MET A 32 -13.75 -21.37 -23.71
N LEU A 33 -13.40 -22.42 -22.96
CA LEU A 33 -13.33 -22.33 -21.49
C LEU A 33 -12.18 -21.44 -21.05
N LEU A 34 -11.04 -21.51 -21.75
CA LEU A 34 -9.92 -20.60 -21.53
C LEU A 34 -10.36 -19.14 -21.75
N ASP A 35 -10.95 -18.82 -22.89
CA ASP A 35 -11.40 -17.46 -23.23
C ASP A 35 -12.42 -16.93 -22.20
N LEU A 36 -13.34 -17.77 -21.74
CA LEU A 36 -14.30 -17.42 -20.69
C LEU A 36 -13.63 -17.21 -19.32
N ALA A 37 -12.63 -18.02 -18.96
CA ALA A 37 -11.89 -17.86 -17.71
C ALA A 37 -11.06 -16.57 -17.72
N LEU A 38 -10.41 -16.26 -18.85
CA LEU A 38 -9.68 -15.00 -19.04
C LEU A 38 -10.63 -13.80 -18.94
N LYS A 39 -11.84 -13.89 -19.51
CA LYS A 39 -12.88 -12.85 -19.39
C LYS A 39 -13.38 -12.68 -17.95
N ALA A 40 -13.56 -13.78 -17.21
CA ALA A 40 -13.96 -13.72 -15.80
C ALA A 40 -12.85 -13.15 -14.91
N LEU A 41 -11.58 -13.45 -15.23
CA LEU A 41 -10.44 -12.89 -14.53
C LEU A 41 -10.27 -11.39 -14.81
N SER A 42 -10.50 -10.94 -16.05
CA SER A 42 -10.43 -9.51 -16.40
C SER A 42 -11.62 -8.71 -15.84
N SER A 43 -12.83 -9.29 -15.78
CA SER A 43 -14.01 -8.59 -15.23
C SER A 43 -13.99 -8.40 -13.71
N ARG A 44 -13.26 -9.26 -12.98
CA ARG A 44 -13.02 -9.12 -11.54
C ARG A 44 -12.05 -7.98 -11.18
N ASN A 45 -11.45 -7.34 -12.18
CA ASN A 45 -10.42 -6.33 -12.00
C ASN A 45 -10.97 -4.94 -12.31
N LEU A 46 -11.56 -4.28 -11.31
CA LEU A 46 -11.94 -2.86 -11.39
C LEU A 46 -10.77 -1.89 -11.11
N SER A 47 -9.62 -2.43 -10.68
CA SER A 47 -8.36 -1.70 -10.54
C SER A 47 -7.28 -2.43 -11.34
N HIS A 48 -6.51 -1.68 -12.14
CA HIS A 48 -5.41 -2.10 -13.02
C HIS A 48 -4.85 -3.51 -12.77
N ASN A 49 -4.81 -4.34 -13.83
CA ASN A 49 -4.47 -5.77 -13.81
C ASN A 49 -3.12 -6.13 -13.13
N HIS A 50 -2.26 -5.13 -12.90
CA HIS A 50 -0.91 -5.28 -12.36
C HIS A 50 -0.80 -5.14 -10.83
N HIS A 51 -1.91 -4.87 -10.12
CA HIS A 51 -1.88 -4.67 -8.66
C HIS A 51 -2.33 -5.86 -7.82
N ARG A 52 -3.00 -6.85 -8.44
CA ARG A 52 -3.45 -8.04 -7.73
C ARG A 52 -2.47 -9.17 -7.89
N GLN A 53 -2.09 -9.76 -6.76
CA GLN A 53 -1.19 -10.90 -6.69
C GLN A 53 -1.84 -12.16 -7.29
N LEU A 54 -1.16 -12.79 -8.24
CA LEU A 54 -1.55 -14.06 -8.86
C LEU A 54 -1.01 -15.26 -8.06
N PRO A 55 -1.66 -16.43 -8.16
CA PRO A 55 -1.23 -17.62 -7.43
C PRO A 55 0.15 -18.10 -7.90
N ILE A 56 0.97 -18.51 -6.92
CA ILE A 56 2.34 -19.02 -7.16
C ILE A 56 2.52 -20.45 -6.62
N THR A 57 1.44 -21.24 -6.61
CA THR A 57 1.40 -22.57 -5.99
C THR A 57 2.44 -23.53 -6.54
N ASN A 58 2.69 -23.46 -7.86
CA ASN A 58 3.74 -24.21 -8.55
C ASN A 58 4.18 -23.49 -9.84
N GLN A 59 5.25 -24.00 -10.48
CA GLN A 59 5.77 -23.43 -11.73
C GLN A 59 4.78 -23.52 -12.90
N GLU A 60 3.91 -24.54 -12.96
CA GLU A 60 2.98 -24.73 -14.08
C GLU A 60 1.89 -23.66 -14.09
N VAL A 61 1.34 -23.35 -12.92
CA VAL A 61 0.40 -22.25 -12.70
C VAL A 61 1.05 -20.92 -13.09
N VAL A 62 2.29 -20.70 -12.66
CA VAL A 62 3.05 -19.49 -12.99
C VAL A 62 3.28 -19.36 -14.49
N ARG A 63 3.75 -20.41 -15.16
CA ARG A 63 3.91 -20.40 -16.63
C ARG A 63 2.59 -20.14 -17.33
N TRP A 64 1.50 -20.73 -16.84
CA TRP A 64 0.18 -20.54 -17.43
C TRP A 64 -0.25 -19.07 -17.39
N TRP A 65 -0.26 -18.43 -16.21
CA TRP A 65 -0.71 -17.04 -16.16
C TRP A 65 0.29 -16.07 -16.79
N TRP A 66 1.58 -16.41 -16.83
CA TRP A 66 2.57 -15.60 -17.55
C TRP A 66 2.23 -15.53 -19.04
N ILE A 67 1.88 -16.67 -19.66
CA ILE A 67 1.55 -16.74 -21.08
C ILE A 67 0.21 -16.05 -21.37
N TYR A 68 -0.81 -16.26 -20.54
CA TYR A 68 -2.19 -15.90 -20.88
C TYR A 68 -2.71 -14.61 -20.21
N LEU A 69 -2.12 -14.17 -19.10
CA LEU A 69 -2.60 -12.99 -18.35
C LEU A 69 -1.62 -11.82 -18.42
N ARG A 70 -0.46 -11.96 -17.78
CA ARG A 70 0.54 -10.89 -17.69
C ARG A 70 1.89 -11.39 -17.19
N GLU A 71 2.92 -10.57 -17.41
CA GLU A 71 4.24 -10.79 -16.83
C GLU A 71 4.23 -10.66 -15.28
N PRO A 72 5.19 -11.29 -14.57
CA PRO A 72 5.29 -11.26 -13.12
C PRO A 72 5.48 -9.85 -12.55
N THR A 73 4.94 -9.59 -11.37
CA THR A 73 5.16 -8.35 -10.61
C THR A 73 5.95 -8.65 -9.34
N ARG A 74 6.47 -7.59 -8.72
CA ARG A 74 7.11 -7.67 -7.40
C ARG A 74 6.27 -8.44 -6.38
N ALA A 75 4.93 -8.35 -6.43
CA ALA A 75 4.06 -9.04 -5.47
C ALA A 75 4.22 -10.57 -5.52
N GLU A 76 4.26 -11.17 -6.71
CA GLU A 76 4.45 -12.62 -6.87
C GLU A 76 5.85 -13.05 -6.41
N VAL A 77 6.87 -12.26 -6.73
CA VAL A 77 8.27 -12.54 -6.37
C VAL A 77 8.46 -12.49 -4.85
N MET A 78 7.93 -11.46 -4.20
CA MET A 78 8.01 -11.34 -2.73
C MET A 78 7.24 -12.47 -2.03
N GLU A 79 6.14 -12.96 -2.60
CA GLU A 79 5.44 -14.12 -2.05
C GLU A 79 6.22 -15.42 -2.25
N ALA A 80 6.87 -15.60 -3.39
CA ALA A 80 7.69 -16.78 -3.65
C ALA A 80 8.87 -16.83 -2.68
N ALA A 81 9.50 -15.68 -2.41
CA ALA A 81 10.52 -15.53 -1.39
C ALA A 81 9.95 -15.82 0.01
N ARG A 82 8.76 -15.30 0.34
CA ARG A 82 8.08 -15.52 1.63
C ARG A 82 7.79 -17.00 1.90
N THR A 83 7.38 -17.74 0.88
CA THR A 83 6.92 -19.13 0.97
C THR A 83 8.00 -20.17 0.63
N ASP A 84 9.26 -19.72 0.52
CA ASP A 84 10.44 -20.53 0.20
C ASP A 84 10.33 -21.34 -1.11
N ARG A 85 9.67 -20.76 -2.13
CA ARG A 85 9.42 -21.35 -3.44
C ARG A 85 10.54 -21.00 -4.42
N LEU A 86 11.72 -21.56 -4.19
CA LEU A 86 12.91 -21.33 -5.01
C LEU A 86 12.67 -21.62 -6.50
N GLU A 87 11.89 -22.65 -6.81
CA GLU A 87 11.57 -23.03 -8.18
C GLU A 87 10.77 -21.94 -8.90
N VAL A 88 9.89 -21.23 -8.19
CA VAL A 88 9.15 -20.10 -8.76
C VAL A 88 10.09 -18.92 -8.97
N LEU A 89 11.00 -18.64 -8.03
CA LEU A 89 11.99 -17.57 -8.15
C LEU A 89 12.92 -17.77 -9.35
N ASP A 90 13.43 -18.99 -9.54
CA ASP A 90 14.27 -19.34 -10.69
C ASP A 90 13.50 -19.25 -12.03
N LEU A 91 12.17 -19.41 -12.00
CA LEU A 91 11.31 -19.22 -13.17
C LEU A 91 11.06 -17.74 -13.47
N VAL A 92 10.66 -16.95 -12.47
CA VAL A 92 10.25 -15.55 -12.64
C VAL A 92 11.42 -14.58 -12.77
N GLY A 93 12.59 -14.96 -12.25
CA GLY A 93 13.81 -14.15 -12.27
C GLY A 93 14.16 -13.53 -10.92
N TRP A 94 15.47 -13.28 -10.74
CA TRP A 94 16.05 -12.68 -9.54
C TRP A 94 16.09 -11.15 -9.59
N ASP A 95 15.82 -10.59 -10.75
CA ASP A 95 15.50 -9.19 -11.03
C ASP A 95 14.38 -9.17 -12.09
N ASP A 96 14.03 -7.98 -12.59
CA ASP A 96 12.99 -7.78 -13.59
C ASP A 96 13.55 -7.40 -14.98
N GLU A 97 14.86 -7.52 -15.22
CA GLU A 97 15.49 -7.05 -16.47
C GLU A 97 14.98 -7.79 -17.73
N GLN A 98 14.57 -9.05 -17.57
CA GLN A 98 14.03 -9.93 -18.60
C GLN A 98 12.62 -9.58 -19.07
N LEU A 99 11.90 -8.70 -18.35
CA LEU A 99 10.51 -8.37 -18.68
C LEU A 99 10.42 -7.39 -19.84
N SER A 100 9.27 -7.36 -20.50
CA SER A 100 9.05 -6.44 -21.62
C SER A 100 9.14 -4.96 -21.19
N PRO A 101 9.62 -4.06 -22.07
CA PRO A 101 9.63 -2.62 -21.80
C PRO A 101 8.24 -2.08 -21.43
N ARG A 102 7.18 -2.60 -22.06
CA ARG A 102 5.80 -2.23 -21.72
C ARG A 102 5.48 -2.54 -20.27
N HIS A 103 5.89 -3.71 -19.77
CA HIS A 103 5.60 -4.10 -18.40
C HIS A 103 6.43 -3.31 -17.39
N HIS A 104 7.68 -2.97 -17.71
CA HIS A 104 8.44 -2.00 -16.90
C HIS A 104 7.71 -0.67 -16.76
N LEU A 105 7.09 -0.15 -17.82
CA LEU A 105 6.31 1.10 -17.77
C LEU A 105 5.06 1.00 -16.90
N LEU A 106 4.51 -0.21 -16.72
CA LEU A 106 3.34 -0.48 -15.90
C LEU A 106 3.68 -0.64 -14.43
N THR A 107 4.82 -1.28 -14.12
CA THR A 107 5.20 -1.63 -12.73
C THR A 107 6.18 -0.64 -12.11
N ARG A 108 7.14 -0.11 -12.88
CA ARG A 108 8.17 0.80 -12.35
C ARG A 108 7.64 2.22 -12.18
N SER A 109 8.17 2.90 -11.17
CA SER A 109 7.94 4.34 -10.97
C SER A 109 8.68 5.17 -12.03
N LYS A 110 8.07 6.25 -12.54
CA LYS A 110 8.65 7.23 -13.47
C LYS A 110 10.01 7.74 -13.00
N ALA A 111 10.19 7.93 -11.68
CA ALA A 111 11.45 8.41 -11.10
C ALA A 111 12.55 7.33 -11.03
N ALA A 112 12.19 6.07 -11.25
CA ALA A 112 13.05 4.91 -11.11
C ALA A 112 12.91 3.94 -12.30
N LEU A 113 12.55 4.43 -13.50
CA LEU A 113 12.42 3.58 -14.70
C LEU A 113 13.72 2.84 -15.03
N HIS A 114 14.86 3.44 -14.70
CA HIS A 114 16.20 2.87 -14.86
C HIS A 114 16.59 1.88 -13.74
N ARG A 115 15.74 1.65 -12.74
CA ARG A 115 15.98 0.70 -11.65
C ARG A 115 14.96 -0.41 -11.70
N SER A 116 15.41 -1.61 -11.39
CA SER A 116 14.53 -2.77 -11.27
C SER A 116 13.43 -2.57 -10.23
N ASP A 117 12.22 -3.05 -10.55
CA ASP A 117 11.08 -3.09 -9.62
C ASP A 117 11.36 -4.05 -8.46
N TRP A 118 12.16 -5.09 -8.69
CA TRP A 118 12.79 -5.91 -7.65
C TRP A 118 14.19 -6.36 -8.04
N ASP A 119 14.97 -6.70 -7.02
CA ASP A 119 16.25 -7.38 -7.20
C ASP A 119 16.48 -8.46 -6.15
N TRP A 120 17.58 -9.19 -6.28
CA TRP A 120 17.98 -10.26 -5.36
C TRP A 120 18.07 -9.79 -3.90
N GLY A 121 18.37 -8.51 -3.66
CA GLY A 121 18.44 -7.93 -2.32
C GLY A 121 17.06 -7.81 -1.67
N ASP A 122 16.03 -7.48 -2.46
CA ASP A 122 14.64 -7.50 -1.99
C ASP A 122 14.17 -8.91 -1.65
N ILE A 123 14.48 -9.86 -2.54
CA ILE A 123 14.16 -11.28 -2.37
C ILE A 123 14.80 -11.80 -1.08
N LEU A 124 16.08 -11.50 -0.87
CA LEU A 124 16.83 -11.91 0.31
C LEU A 124 16.26 -11.30 1.59
N VAL A 125 15.94 -10.01 1.61
CA VAL A 125 15.29 -9.36 2.76
C VAL A 125 13.98 -10.07 3.09
N LYS A 126 13.18 -10.37 2.07
CA LYS A 126 11.91 -11.08 2.26
C LYS A 126 12.10 -12.52 2.75
N ALA A 127 13.13 -13.21 2.27
CA ALA A 127 13.50 -14.54 2.73
C ALA A 127 14.02 -14.52 4.20
N ILE A 128 14.80 -13.51 4.57
CA ILE A 128 15.31 -13.30 5.94
C ILE A 128 14.16 -13.07 6.92
N THR A 129 13.23 -12.17 6.59
CA THR A 129 12.05 -11.90 7.43
C THR A 129 11.21 -13.16 7.67
N ASN A 130 11.08 -14.04 6.66
CA ASN A 130 10.24 -15.23 6.75
C ASN A 130 11.02 -16.51 7.07
N GLN A 131 12.31 -16.41 7.38
CA GLN A 131 13.20 -17.55 7.66
C GLN A 131 13.19 -18.62 6.55
N SER A 132 13.05 -18.18 5.29
CA SER A 132 12.96 -19.02 4.09
C SER A 132 14.34 -19.55 3.69
N THR A 133 14.77 -20.63 4.34
CA THR A 133 16.16 -21.10 4.31
C THR A 133 16.71 -21.46 2.93
N ARG A 134 15.89 -22.07 2.05
CA ARG A 134 16.36 -22.45 0.70
C ARG A 134 16.62 -21.21 -0.15
N THR A 135 15.69 -20.26 -0.09
CA THR A 135 15.78 -18.98 -0.80
C THR A 135 16.93 -18.14 -0.27
N MET A 136 17.08 -18.04 1.05
CA MET A 136 18.23 -17.36 1.66
C MET A 136 19.54 -17.93 1.13
N ARG A 137 19.74 -19.25 1.22
CA ARG A 137 20.95 -19.93 0.74
C ARG A 137 21.19 -19.65 -0.74
N ALA A 138 20.15 -19.76 -1.56
CA ALA A 138 20.22 -19.48 -2.98
C ALA A 138 20.66 -18.05 -3.30
N CYS A 139 20.21 -17.03 -2.54
CA CYS A 139 20.70 -15.66 -2.66
C CYS A 139 22.20 -15.57 -2.33
N ILE A 140 22.63 -16.20 -1.22
CA ILE A 140 24.02 -16.13 -0.75
C ILE A 140 24.97 -16.74 -1.77
N GLU A 141 24.61 -17.90 -2.30
CA GLU A 141 25.42 -18.65 -3.27
C GLU A 141 25.55 -17.90 -4.60
N ARG A 142 24.49 -17.21 -5.06
CA ARG A 142 24.50 -16.43 -6.30
C ARG A 142 25.23 -15.09 -6.17
N HIS A 143 25.21 -14.49 -4.98
CA HIS A 143 25.75 -13.16 -4.73
C HIS A 143 26.68 -13.16 -3.49
N PRO A 144 27.93 -13.63 -3.65
CA PRO A 144 28.87 -13.72 -2.52
C PRO A 144 29.38 -12.35 -2.04
N ASP A 145 29.25 -11.28 -2.83
CA ASP A 145 29.57 -9.91 -2.39
C ASP A 145 28.36 -9.22 -1.77
N TRP A 146 28.40 -9.07 -0.45
CA TRP A 146 27.35 -8.45 0.36
C TRP A 146 27.60 -6.97 0.63
N SER A 147 28.71 -6.39 0.19
CA SER A 147 29.11 -5.02 0.55
C SER A 147 28.05 -3.98 0.17
N HIS A 148 27.49 -4.10 -1.04
CA HIS A 148 26.40 -3.26 -1.53
C HIS A 148 25.09 -3.48 -0.77
N LEU A 149 24.78 -4.73 -0.43
CA LEU A 149 23.57 -5.08 0.32
C LEU A 149 23.66 -4.65 1.78
N ILE A 150 24.81 -4.79 2.45
CA ILE A 150 25.05 -4.30 3.81
C ILE A 150 24.82 -2.80 3.88
N ARG A 151 25.27 -2.05 2.85
CA ARG A 151 24.99 -0.62 2.74
C ARG A 151 23.48 -0.35 2.60
N ARG A 152 22.74 -1.21 1.90
CA ARG A 152 21.29 -1.09 1.71
C ARG A 152 20.51 -1.50 2.97
N ILE A 153 20.80 -2.66 3.56
CA ILE A 153 20.27 -3.16 4.84
C ILE A 153 20.46 -2.12 5.96
N ARG A 154 21.61 -1.42 5.99
CA ARG A 154 21.88 -0.33 6.95
C ARG A 154 20.82 0.77 6.95
N TYR A 155 20.18 1.02 5.81
CA TYR A 155 19.10 2.01 5.66
C TYR A 155 17.71 1.36 5.56
N MET A 156 17.63 0.03 5.65
CA MET A 156 16.37 -0.71 5.63
C MET A 156 15.83 -0.91 7.04
N HIS A 157 15.13 0.12 7.52
CA HIS A 157 14.16 0.02 8.62
C HIS A 157 13.25 -1.24 8.58
N PRO A 158 12.82 -1.77 7.40
CA PRO A 158 11.90 -2.91 7.37
C PRO A 158 12.35 -4.17 8.12
N LEU A 159 13.65 -4.50 8.16
CA LEU A 159 14.13 -5.71 8.86
C LEU A 159 14.10 -5.53 10.38
N SER A 160 14.61 -4.39 10.87
CA SER A 160 14.55 -4.08 12.30
C SER A 160 13.11 -3.99 12.77
N ASP A 161 12.23 -3.37 11.97
CA ASP A 161 10.82 -3.19 12.31
C ASP A 161 10.09 -4.53 12.36
N HIS A 162 10.34 -5.40 11.38
CA HIS A 162 9.74 -6.72 11.34
C HIS A 162 10.19 -7.60 12.53
N PHE A 163 11.49 -7.70 12.81
CA PHE A 163 11.93 -8.52 13.94
C PHE A 163 11.58 -7.91 15.31
N ALA A 164 11.49 -6.58 15.40
CA ALA A 164 10.99 -5.89 16.57
C ALA A 164 9.50 -6.18 16.82
N THR A 165 8.69 -6.23 15.76
CA THR A 165 7.25 -6.56 15.87
C THR A 165 7.01 -8.03 16.22
N GLU A 166 7.85 -8.95 15.72
CA GLU A 166 7.78 -10.36 16.12
C GLU A 166 8.40 -10.66 17.49
N GLY A 167 9.20 -9.74 18.04
CA GLY A 167 9.99 -10.00 19.25
C GLY A 167 11.11 -11.02 19.02
N ASN A 168 11.61 -11.15 17.77
CA ASN A 168 12.60 -12.13 17.38
C ASN A 168 14.00 -11.72 17.84
N LEU A 169 14.28 -11.93 19.14
CA LEU A 169 15.54 -11.52 19.78
C LEU A 169 16.77 -12.11 19.09
N LYS A 170 16.69 -13.35 18.57
CA LYS A 170 17.80 -14.00 17.85
C LYS A 170 18.21 -13.21 16.61
N MET A 171 17.23 -12.82 15.79
CA MET A 171 17.46 -12.04 14.57
C MET A 171 17.84 -10.59 14.87
N ILE A 172 17.27 -10.00 15.92
CA ILE A 172 17.70 -8.68 16.42
C ILE A 172 19.18 -8.73 16.82
N ARG A 173 19.63 -9.74 17.57
CA ARG A 173 21.05 -9.87 17.93
C ARG A 173 21.95 -10.05 16.69
N TRP A 174 21.50 -10.80 15.69
CA TRP A 174 22.22 -10.92 14.41
C TRP A 174 22.38 -9.57 13.69
N LEU A 175 21.35 -8.71 13.74
CA LEU A 175 21.41 -7.37 13.17
C LEU A 175 22.29 -6.39 13.96
N TYR A 176 22.39 -6.53 15.29
CA TYR A 176 22.89 -5.45 16.17
C TYR A 176 24.11 -5.78 17.04
N ASP A 177 24.57 -7.05 17.10
CA ASP A 177 25.54 -7.49 18.11
C ASP A 177 26.48 -8.63 17.66
N GLU A 178 26.80 -8.68 16.35
CA GLU A 178 27.71 -9.68 15.74
C GLU A 178 27.36 -11.15 16.08
N TYR A 179 26.08 -11.42 16.33
CA TYR A 179 25.58 -12.77 16.61
C TYR A 179 25.48 -13.57 15.31
N THR A 180 25.97 -14.81 15.30
CA THR A 180 25.87 -15.68 14.12
C THR A 180 24.55 -16.46 14.11
N VAL A 181 23.93 -16.55 12.95
CA VAL A 181 22.73 -17.36 12.72
C VAL A 181 23.04 -18.35 11.61
N GLU A 182 22.73 -19.62 11.84
CA GLU A 182 22.96 -20.68 10.86
C GLU A 182 22.30 -20.33 9.52
N GLY A 183 23.06 -20.46 8.42
CA GLY A 183 22.60 -20.13 7.07
C GLY A 183 22.65 -18.64 6.71
N LEU A 184 23.05 -17.76 7.63
CA LEU A 184 23.28 -16.33 7.37
C LEU A 184 24.76 -15.98 7.50
N PRO A 185 25.23 -14.96 6.76
CA PRO A 185 26.62 -14.55 6.86
C PRO A 185 26.87 -13.87 8.21
N THR A 186 28.11 -13.98 8.68
CA THR A 186 28.61 -13.17 9.79
C THR A 186 28.72 -11.72 9.30
N LEU A 187 27.92 -10.83 9.88
CA LEU A 187 27.92 -9.43 9.52
C LEU A 187 28.93 -8.68 10.39
N LEU A 188 30.01 -8.18 9.78
CA LEU A 188 30.95 -7.26 10.41
C LEU A 188 30.43 -5.83 10.23
N TRP A 189 29.63 -5.37 11.19
CA TRP A 189 29.09 -4.02 11.19
C TRP A 189 30.16 -3.03 11.65
N ASN A 190 31.15 -2.71 10.79
CA ASN A 190 32.31 -1.85 11.04
C ASN A 190 32.04 -0.60 11.94
N GLY A 191 32.00 -0.81 13.26
CA GLY A 191 31.95 0.19 14.33
C GLY A 191 30.77 1.19 14.33
N ARG A 192 29.73 1.05 13.49
CA ARG A 192 28.62 2.02 13.42
C ARG A 192 27.31 1.43 13.95
N ARG A 193 26.79 2.01 15.05
CA ARG A 193 25.52 1.62 15.67
C ARG A 193 24.33 1.93 14.74
N MET A 194 23.50 0.93 14.47
CA MET A 194 22.22 1.10 13.78
C MET A 194 21.25 1.95 14.62
N HIS A 195 20.30 2.65 13.97
CA HIS A 195 19.27 3.42 14.67
C HIS A 195 18.34 2.49 15.47
N LEU A 196 18.24 2.70 16.79
CA LEU A 196 17.47 1.85 17.71
C LEU A 196 16.02 2.34 17.95
N ASN A 197 15.66 3.54 17.50
CA ASN A 197 14.35 4.14 17.78
C ASN A 197 13.19 3.23 17.36
N CYS A 198 13.21 2.73 16.11
CA CYS A 198 12.15 1.85 15.62
C CYS A 198 12.12 0.50 16.35
N LEU A 199 13.28 0.01 16.82
CA LEU A 199 13.36 -1.19 17.65
C LEU A 199 12.66 -0.94 19.00
N PHE A 200 12.92 0.18 19.67
CA PHE A 200 12.24 0.55 20.91
C PHE A 200 10.72 0.72 20.72
N GLU A 201 10.31 1.48 19.70
CA GLU A 201 8.90 1.74 19.42
C GLU A 201 8.12 0.45 19.15
N ASN A 202 8.61 -0.39 18.24
CA ASN A 202 7.89 -1.61 17.85
C ASN A 202 7.90 -2.67 18.96
N THR A 203 9.01 -2.83 19.68
CA THR A 203 9.06 -3.79 20.81
C THR A 203 8.16 -3.35 21.96
N ALA A 204 8.06 -2.05 22.25
CA ALA A 204 7.16 -1.52 23.26
C ALA A 204 5.69 -1.63 22.84
N ARG A 205 5.39 -1.36 21.56
CA ARG A 205 4.03 -1.47 21.00
C ARG A 205 3.49 -2.90 21.08
N GLU A 206 4.32 -3.88 20.74
CA GLU A 206 3.96 -5.31 20.78
C GLU A 206 4.22 -5.97 22.15
N GLY A 207 4.81 -5.22 23.08
CA GLY A 207 5.13 -5.60 24.47
C GLY A 207 6.11 -6.75 24.62
N HIS A 208 7.13 -6.78 23.77
CA HIS A 208 8.25 -7.71 23.83
C HIS A 208 9.25 -7.32 24.93
N GLN A 209 8.84 -7.49 26.19
CA GLN A 209 9.64 -7.13 27.37
C GLN A 209 11.01 -7.84 27.41
N HIS A 210 11.14 -9.05 26.86
CA HIS A 210 12.42 -9.77 26.78
C HIS A 210 13.44 -9.06 25.88
N VAL A 211 12.99 -8.39 24.81
CA VAL A 211 13.87 -7.59 23.95
C VAL A 211 14.28 -6.30 24.67
N LEU A 212 13.34 -5.64 25.35
CA LEU A 212 13.63 -4.45 26.15
C LEU A 212 14.59 -4.77 27.30
N ALA A 213 14.42 -5.89 27.98
CA ALA A 213 15.32 -6.36 29.02
C ALA A 213 16.74 -6.62 28.49
N TRP A 214 16.87 -7.22 27.30
CA TRP A 214 18.18 -7.37 26.64
C TRP A 214 18.79 -6.00 26.30
N LEU A 215 18.03 -5.06 25.74
CA LEU A 215 18.52 -3.71 25.43
C LEU A 215 18.94 -2.95 26.69
N GLN A 216 18.23 -3.15 27.80
CA GLN A 216 18.58 -2.59 29.10
C GLN A 216 19.89 -3.19 29.64
N TYR A 217 20.02 -4.52 29.59
CA TYR A 217 21.22 -5.24 30.01
C TYR A 217 22.47 -4.77 29.26
N GLU A 218 22.34 -4.53 27.94
CA GLU A 218 23.39 -3.99 27.08
C GLU A 218 23.67 -2.49 27.30
N GLY A 219 22.96 -1.82 28.21
CA GLY A 219 23.11 -0.38 28.48
C GLY A 219 22.69 0.50 27.29
N ARG A 220 21.79 0.00 26.43
CA ARG A 220 21.33 0.70 25.22
C ARG A 220 20.08 1.55 25.45
N ILE A 221 19.43 1.44 26.60
CA ILE A 221 18.32 2.31 26.99
C ILE A 221 18.86 3.59 27.63
N SER A 222 18.53 4.73 27.04
CA SER A 222 18.81 6.07 27.55
C SER A 222 17.51 6.87 27.69
N GLU A 223 17.58 8.06 28.28
CA GLU A 223 16.41 8.90 28.53
C GLU A 223 15.56 9.18 27.25
N PRO A 224 16.14 9.48 26.08
CA PRO A 224 15.35 9.61 24.84
C PRO A 224 14.62 8.32 24.44
N SER A 225 15.25 7.16 24.68
CA SER A 225 14.64 5.85 24.39
C SER A 225 13.49 5.54 25.34
N VAL A 226 13.60 5.93 26.62
CA VAL A 226 12.52 5.76 27.61
C VAL A 226 11.25 6.45 27.13
N ARG A 227 11.37 7.70 26.65
CA ARG A 227 10.24 8.44 26.09
C ARG A 227 9.56 7.67 24.95
N LEU A 228 10.32 7.16 23.99
CA LEU A 228 9.80 6.40 22.85
C LEU A 228 9.07 5.12 23.30
N ILE A 229 9.60 4.42 24.31
CA ILE A 229 8.98 3.21 24.86
C ILE A 229 7.62 3.55 25.50
N TYR A 230 7.54 4.61 26.30
CA TYR A 230 6.26 5.04 26.91
C TYR A 230 5.24 5.50 25.87
N GLU A 231 5.65 6.29 24.88
CA GLU A 231 4.74 6.77 23.83
C GLU A 231 4.20 5.61 22.99
N ALA A 232 5.04 4.64 22.63
CA ALA A 232 4.63 3.48 21.86
C ALA A 232 3.78 2.48 22.66
N ALA A 233 4.17 2.17 23.90
CA ALA A 233 3.38 1.34 24.81
C ALA A 233 2.03 2.00 25.11
N GLY A 234 2.02 3.31 25.27
CA GLY A 234 0.82 4.08 25.53
C GLY A 234 -0.18 4.02 24.38
N LEU A 235 0.30 4.14 23.14
CA LEU A 235 -0.52 4.08 21.93
C LEU A 235 -1.10 2.68 21.72
N ALA A 236 -0.37 1.63 22.09
CA ALA A 236 -0.88 0.25 22.03
C ALA A 236 -1.64 -0.20 23.29
N GLY A 237 -1.79 0.67 24.29
CA GLY A 237 -2.51 0.31 25.52
C GLY A 237 -1.78 -0.70 26.41
N ARG A 238 -0.46 -0.85 26.24
CA ARG A 238 0.41 -1.83 26.91
C ARG A 238 0.78 -1.42 28.33
N MET A 239 -0.18 -1.61 29.25
CA MET A 239 0.03 -1.36 30.67
C MET A 239 1.09 -2.31 31.28
N ASP A 240 1.26 -3.51 30.72
CA ASP A 240 2.31 -4.46 31.05
C ASP A 240 3.71 -3.85 30.84
N VAL A 241 3.96 -3.23 29.69
CA VAL A 241 5.24 -2.56 29.40
C VAL A 241 5.45 -1.34 30.29
N ILE A 242 4.41 -0.51 30.46
CA ILE A 242 4.47 0.66 31.36
C ILE A 242 4.82 0.22 32.79
N SER A 243 4.19 -0.83 33.30
CA SER A 243 4.48 -1.35 34.65
C SER A 243 5.92 -1.87 34.76
N TRP A 244 6.38 -2.61 33.75
CA TRP A 244 7.75 -3.11 33.68
C TRP A 244 8.79 -1.97 33.69
N MET A 245 8.54 -0.88 32.97
CA MET A 245 9.42 0.31 32.95
C MET A 245 9.55 0.93 34.35
N GLU A 246 8.43 1.08 35.06
CA GLU A 246 8.40 1.60 36.44
C GLU A 246 9.15 0.68 37.41
N GLU A 247 8.93 -0.64 37.33
CA GLU A 247 9.63 -1.64 38.15
C GLU A 247 11.14 -1.63 37.93
N ASN A 248 11.57 -1.33 36.70
CA ASN A 248 12.97 -1.22 36.31
C ASN A 248 13.58 0.17 36.55
N LYS A 249 12.89 1.04 37.31
CA LYS A 249 13.35 2.39 37.69
C LYS A 249 13.65 3.29 36.48
N MET A 250 12.89 3.11 35.39
CA MET A 250 12.94 3.96 34.21
C MET A 250 11.61 4.73 34.11
N PRO A 251 11.32 5.67 35.03
CA PRO A 251 10.02 6.34 35.09
C PRO A 251 9.81 7.25 33.87
N ALA A 252 8.55 7.54 33.57
CA ALA A 252 8.19 8.56 32.60
C ALA A 252 8.66 9.95 33.08
N VAL A 253 9.72 10.48 32.46
CA VAL A 253 10.21 11.85 32.70
C VAL A 253 9.87 12.73 31.49
N GLY A 254 9.46 13.97 31.75
CA GLY A 254 9.22 15.00 30.73
C GLY A 254 7.75 15.24 30.35
N ASP A 255 7.56 16.16 29.40
CA ASP A 255 6.25 16.57 28.91
C ASP A 255 5.78 15.67 27.75
N TYR A 256 4.85 14.76 28.06
CA TYR A 256 4.19 13.91 27.08
C TYR A 256 2.95 14.60 26.49
N SER A 257 2.49 14.13 25.32
CA SER A 257 1.13 14.41 24.86
C SER A 257 0.20 13.31 25.36
N LEU A 258 -0.97 13.67 25.89
CA LEU A 258 -1.96 12.66 26.31
C LEU A 258 -2.47 11.83 25.13
N SER A 259 -2.33 12.34 23.89
CA SER A 259 -2.62 11.59 22.66
C SER A 259 -1.77 10.32 22.49
N HIS A 260 -0.64 10.18 23.19
CA HIS A 260 0.18 8.97 23.17
C HIS A 260 -0.32 7.89 24.13
N PHE A 261 -1.34 8.14 24.93
CA PHE A 261 -1.82 7.21 25.96
C PHE A 261 -3.26 6.75 25.71
N ILE A 262 -3.71 6.87 24.46
CA ILE A 262 -5.10 6.58 24.04
C ILE A 262 -5.35 5.11 23.71
N GLY A 263 -4.34 4.24 23.74
CA GLY A 263 -4.50 2.83 23.33
C GLY A 263 -5.41 2.02 24.24
N SER A 264 -5.58 2.41 25.50
CA SER A 264 -6.60 1.84 26.39
C SER A 264 -7.02 2.84 27.46
N VAL A 265 -8.24 2.70 27.99
CA VAL A 265 -8.72 3.55 29.10
C VAL A 265 -7.83 3.41 30.33
N ALA A 266 -7.31 2.21 30.60
CA ALA A 266 -6.43 1.96 31.74
C ALA A 266 -5.13 2.79 31.65
N VAL A 267 -4.51 2.80 30.47
CA VAL A 267 -3.32 3.61 30.17
C VAL A 267 -3.63 5.11 30.21
N PHE A 268 -4.77 5.51 29.63
CA PHE A 268 -5.20 6.89 29.62
C PHE A 268 -5.44 7.43 31.04
N GLU A 269 -6.14 6.67 31.88
CA GLU A 269 -6.35 7.00 33.29
C GLU A 269 -5.06 7.00 34.09
N TRP A 270 -4.14 6.07 33.82
CA TRP A 270 -2.83 6.04 34.46
C TRP A 270 -2.05 7.34 34.19
N ALA A 271 -2.08 7.82 32.94
CA ALA A 271 -1.43 9.07 32.54
C ALA A 271 -2.09 10.27 33.24
N ILE A 272 -3.42 10.36 33.23
CA ILE A 272 -4.17 11.42 33.91
C ILE A 272 -3.90 11.45 35.42
N LYS A 273 -3.95 10.30 36.10
CA LYS A 273 -3.73 10.19 37.56
C LYS A 273 -2.33 10.66 37.98
N ARG A 274 -1.35 10.54 37.09
CA ARG A 274 0.03 10.99 37.31
C ARG A 274 0.32 12.39 36.76
N ASN A 275 -0.71 13.08 36.26
CA ASN A 275 -0.56 14.37 35.58
C ASN A 275 0.46 14.31 34.43
N ILE A 276 0.50 13.17 33.72
CA ILE A 276 1.37 12.95 32.58
C ILE A 276 0.68 13.49 31.34
N GLY A 277 1.27 14.56 30.83
CA GLY A 277 0.95 15.16 29.55
C GLY A 277 -0.29 16.05 29.54
N TYR A 278 -0.40 16.82 28.46
CA TYR A 278 -1.49 17.77 28.27
C TYR A 278 -2.58 17.16 27.38
N PRO A 279 -3.87 17.48 27.61
CA PRO A 279 -4.99 16.78 26.95
C PRO A 279 -5.19 17.15 25.47
N ARG A 280 -4.28 17.93 24.86
CA ARG A 280 -4.41 18.36 23.46
C ARG A 280 -4.45 17.13 22.57
N ASP A 281 -5.39 17.14 21.61
CA ASP A 281 -5.51 16.13 20.54
C ASP A 281 -5.87 14.72 21.00
N ALA A 282 -6.11 14.48 22.30
CA ALA A 282 -6.51 13.18 22.82
C ALA A 282 -7.80 12.67 22.14
N TYR A 283 -8.82 13.53 22.01
CA TYR A 283 -10.08 13.17 21.35
C TYR A 283 -9.88 12.90 19.85
N LEU A 284 -9.16 13.79 19.15
CA LEU A 284 -8.89 13.64 17.72
C LEU A 284 -8.11 12.36 17.43
N ARG A 285 -7.09 12.07 18.23
CA ARG A 285 -6.30 10.85 18.08
C ARG A 285 -7.11 9.60 18.38
N ALA A 286 -7.95 9.64 19.41
CA ALA A 286 -8.88 8.54 19.70
C ALA A 286 -9.89 8.32 18.57
N LEU A 287 -10.35 9.37 17.88
CA LEU A 287 -11.18 9.25 16.69
C LEU A 287 -10.43 8.62 15.51
N GLU A 288 -9.20 9.08 15.22
CA GLU A 288 -8.35 8.50 14.15
C GLU A 288 -8.03 7.02 14.42
N ASP A 289 -7.90 6.63 15.70
CA ASP A 289 -7.59 5.26 16.14
C ASP A 289 -8.84 4.37 16.30
N GLY A 290 -10.03 4.97 16.43
CA GLY A 290 -11.28 4.22 16.68
C GLY A 290 -11.55 3.91 18.14
N ASN A 291 -10.82 4.51 19.08
CA ASN A 291 -10.98 4.26 20.51
C ASN A 291 -12.17 5.03 21.13
N ILE A 292 -13.37 4.46 20.97
CA ILE A 292 -14.64 5.02 21.46
C ILE A 292 -14.61 5.26 22.98
N SER A 293 -13.98 4.36 23.73
CA SER A 293 -13.96 4.45 25.19
C SER A 293 -13.19 5.69 25.67
N VAL A 294 -12.05 5.99 25.05
CA VAL A 294 -11.29 7.21 25.31
C VAL A 294 -12.02 8.45 24.78
N MET A 295 -12.70 8.37 23.64
CA MET A 295 -13.55 9.47 23.14
C MET A 295 -14.65 9.82 24.15
N GLN A 296 -15.39 8.84 24.66
CA GLN A 296 -16.42 9.03 25.68
C GLN A 296 -15.85 9.62 26.97
N TYR A 297 -14.68 9.14 27.40
CA TYR A 297 -13.98 9.70 28.56
C TYR A 297 -13.63 11.18 28.33
N CYS A 298 -13.10 11.52 27.15
CA CYS A 298 -12.79 12.89 26.75
C CYS A 298 -14.04 13.78 26.74
N LEU A 299 -15.16 13.30 26.19
CA LEU A 299 -16.44 14.04 26.19
C LEU A 299 -16.96 14.28 27.60
N LYS A 300 -17.01 13.23 28.42
CA LYS A 300 -17.48 13.30 29.82
C LYS A 300 -16.70 14.31 30.65
N ASN A 301 -15.38 14.36 30.46
CA ASN A 301 -14.47 15.21 31.24
C ASN A 301 -14.08 16.52 30.52
N LYS A 302 -14.65 16.79 29.34
CA LYS A 302 -14.31 17.93 28.47
C LYS A 302 -12.81 18.06 28.19
N LEU A 303 -12.12 16.92 28.02
CA LEU A 303 -10.69 16.85 27.76
C LEU A 303 -10.41 16.82 26.26
N GLY A 304 -9.44 17.60 25.81
CA GLY A 304 -8.94 17.55 24.42
C GLY A 304 -9.92 18.01 23.35
N LEU A 305 -10.97 18.74 23.74
CA LEU A 305 -11.99 19.29 22.85
C LEU A 305 -11.65 20.70 22.32
N SER A 306 -10.43 21.22 22.56
CA SER A 306 -10.09 22.61 22.30
C SER A 306 -10.03 22.97 20.80
N HIS A 307 -10.78 24.02 20.46
CA HIS A 307 -10.97 24.79 19.23
C HIS A 307 -10.72 24.11 17.86
N PHE A 308 -11.86 23.71 17.30
CA PHE A 308 -12.28 23.42 15.92
C PHE A 308 -11.68 24.25 14.76
N GLU A 309 -10.75 25.17 15.00
CA GLU A 309 -10.14 25.99 13.94
C GLU A 309 -8.91 25.32 13.30
N ARG A 310 -8.89 23.99 13.23
CA ARG A 310 -7.78 23.29 12.58
C ARG A 310 -8.05 23.11 11.09
N LYS A 311 -7.20 23.75 10.29
CA LYS A 311 -7.03 23.55 8.84
C LYS A 311 -6.59 22.12 8.46
N ARG A 312 -6.34 21.23 9.44
CA ARG A 312 -5.86 19.86 9.20
C ARG A 312 -7.04 18.96 8.84
N ALA A 313 -6.89 18.17 7.79
CA ALA A 313 -7.87 17.17 7.43
C ALA A 313 -7.78 15.96 8.37
N ILE A 314 -8.93 15.37 8.71
CA ILE A 314 -9.05 14.19 9.56
C ILE A 314 -9.05 12.95 8.66
N GLU A 315 -8.15 12.00 8.91
CA GLU A 315 -8.17 10.71 8.23
C GLU A 315 -9.23 9.80 8.88
N LEU A 316 -10.22 9.39 8.11
CA LEU A 316 -11.26 8.46 8.53
C LEU A 316 -10.93 7.07 7.99
N ARG A 317 -10.90 6.08 8.88
CA ARG A 317 -10.70 4.66 8.55
C ARG A 317 -12.03 3.92 8.65
N CYS A 318 -12.28 3.00 7.74
CA CYS A 318 -13.55 2.27 7.67
C CYS A 318 -13.82 1.42 8.91
N GLU A 319 -12.75 0.93 9.55
CA GLU A 319 -12.80 0.15 10.79
C GLU A 319 -13.37 0.95 11.99
N ASN A 320 -13.45 2.28 11.87
CA ASN A 320 -13.81 3.19 12.96
C ASN A 320 -15.23 3.75 12.84
N GLU A 321 -16.17 3.05 12.19
CA GLU A 321 -17.50 3.58 11.87
C GLU A 321 -18.25 4.12 13.10
N GLU A 322 -18.23 3.38 14.21
CA GLU A 322 -18.87 3.80 15.47
C GLU A 322 -18.23 5.07 16.07
N ALA A 323 -16.91 5.21 15.99
CA ALA A 323 -16.21 6.42 16.42
C ALA A 323 -16.57 7.62 15.54
N ILE A 324 -16.74 7.40 14.23
CA ILE A 324 -17.17 8.43 13.28
C ILE A 324 -18.59 8.89 13.57
N HIS A 325 -19.52 7.94 13.82
CA HIS A 325 -20.89 8.24 14.24
C HIS A 325 -20.90 9.09 15.51
N LEU A 326 -20.17 8.67 16.54
CA LEU A 326 -20.05 9.43 17.80
C LEU A 326 -19.51 10.85 17.57
N ALA A 327 -18.50 10.99 16.72
CA ALA A 327 -17.95 12.31 16.39
C ALA A 327 -18.94 13.20 15.62
N ILE A 328 -19.82 12.64 14.81
CA ILE A 328 -20.87 13.40 14.11
C ILE A 328 -22.00 13.78 15.06
N ASP A 329 -22.45 12.84 15.89
CA ASP A 329 -23.54 13.04 16.85
C ASP A 329 -23.24 14.17 17.85
N HIS A 330 -21.97 14.29 18.27
CA HIS A 330 -21.53 15.37 19.17
C HIS A 330 -21.03 16.62 18.42
N GLY A 331 -21.20 16.69 17.11
CA GLY A 331 -20.85 17.86 16.30
C GLY A 331 -19.35 18.10 16.14
N PHE A 332 -18.51 17.10 16.39
CA PHE A 332 -17.06 17.14 16.13
C PHE A 332 -16.75 17.11 14.62
N ILE A 333 -17.45 16.26 13.87
CA ILE A 333 -17.41 16.28 12.41
C ILE A 333 -18.63 17.07 11.91
N THR A 334 -18.35 18.09 11.11
CA THR A 334 -19.35 18.98 10.50
C THR A 334 -19.05 19.13 9.02
N LYS A 335 -19.93 19.78 8.25
CA LYS A 335 -19.68 20.11 6.84
C LYS A 335 -18.40 20.92 6.57
N ASN A 336 -17.87 21.62 7.58
CA ASN A 336 -16.64 22.41 7.48
C ASN A 336 -15.40 21.60 7.87
N THR A 337 -15.57 20.38 8.38
CA THR A 337 -14.49 19.49 8.77
C THR A 337 -13.95 18.80 7.52
N LYS A 338 -12.71 19.13 7.12
CA LYS A 338 -12.04 18.43 6.03
C LYS A 338 -11.76 16.99 6.45
N VAL A 339 -12.28 16.04 5.69
CA VAL A 339 -12.07 14.61 5.92
C VAL A 339 -11.32 13.99 4.75
N GLN A 340 -10.45 13.03 5.04
CA GLN A 340 -9.77 12.18 4.07
C GLN A 340 -10.20 10.75 4.29
N PHE A 341 -10.49 10.05 3.21
CA PHE A 341 -10.89 8.64 3.25
C PHE A 341 -9.69 7.78 2.90
N ALA A 342 -9.40 6.77 3.74
CA ALA A 342 -8.30 5.84 3.51
C ALA A 342 -8.54 4.94 2.28
N ASP A 343 -9.79 4.47 2.09
CA ASP A 343 -10.23 3.69 0.93
C ASP A 343 -11.64 4.13 0.53
N ILE A 344 -11.73 4.92 -0.54
CA ILE A 344 -13.00 5.54 -0.94
C ILE A 344 -14.01 4.56 -1.53
N VAL A 345 -13.57 3.42 -2.05
CA VAL A 345 -14.46 2.40 -2.61
C VAL A 345 -15.13 1.67 -1.46
N PHE A 346 -14.30 1.21 -0.52
CA PHE A 346 -14.80 0.53 0.66
C PHE A 346 -15.63 1.47 1.55
N GLN A 347 -15.24 2.75 1.65
CA GLN A 347 -15.95 3.76 2.44
C GLN A 347 -17.08 4.46 1.67
N PHE A 348 -17.43 4.01 0.46
CA PHE A 348 -18.50 4.65 -0.31
C PHE A 348 -19.86 4.67 0.42
N PRO A 349 -20.27 3.62 1.17
CA PRO A 349 -21.47 3.69 2.00
C PRO A 349 -21.40 4.80 3.07
N LEU A 350 -20.25 4.97 3.72
CA LEU A 350 -20.04 6.04 4.70
C LEU A 350 -20.10 7.42 4.04
N ILE A 351 -19.53 7.58 2.84
CA ILE A 351 -19.59 8.84 2.07
C ILE A 351 -21.05 9.23 1.78
N LYS A 352 -21.87 8.28 1.30
CA LYS A 352 -23.30 8.50 1.06
C LYS A 352 -24.03 8.87 2.34
N TRP A 353 -23.77 8.14 3.42
CA TRP A 353 -24.39 8.38 4.73
C TRP A 353 -24.03 9.76 5.31
N MET A 354 -22.78 10.22 5.12
CA MET A 354 -22.34 11.58 5.51
C MET A 354 -23.00 12.67 4.65
N HIS A 355 -23.21 12.41 3.36
CA HIS A 355 -23.92 13.32 2.47
C HIS A 355 -25.40 13.48 2.88
N GLU A 356 -26.09 12.38 3.16
CA GLU A 356 -27.50 12.39 3.62
C GLU A 356 -27.70 13.21 4.91
N ARG A 357 -26.65 13.33 5.73
CA ARG A 357 -26.65 14.13 6.97
C ARG A 357 -26.13 15.54 6.81
N ASN A 358 -25.76 15.95 5.60
CA ASN A 358 -25.18 17.26 5.31
C ASN A 358 -23.92 17.57 6.14
N VAL A 359 -23.10 16.53 6.39
CA VAL A 359 -21.81 16.64 7.10
C VAL A 359 -20.61 16.35 6.21
N LEU A 360 -20.84 15.88 4.98
CA LEU A 360 -19.79 15.65 3.99
C LEU A 360 -19.24 16.98 3.46
N HIS A 361 -17.93 17.20 3.65
CA HIS A 361 -17.23 18.37 3.16
C HIS A 361 -17.16 18.39 1.63
N SER A 362 -17.29 19.56 1.00
CA SER A 362 -17.27 19.74 -0.46
C SER A 362 -16.00 19.19 -1.13
N ASP A 363 -14.86 19.37 -0.45
CA ASP A 363 -13.54 18.99 -0.95
C ASP A 363 -13.22 17.48 -0.81
N PHE A 364 -14.14 16.61 -0.37
CA PHE A 364 -13.78 15.21 -0.10
C PHE A 364 -13.16 14.51 -1.32
N CYS A 365 -13.66 14.82 -2.53
CA CYS A 365 -13.13 14.32 -3.80
C CYS A 365 -11.67 14.73 -4.06
N GLN A 366 -11.14 15.79 -3.43
CA GLN A 366 -9.72 16.17 -3.58
C GLN A 366 -8.77 15.17 -2.91
N SER A 367 -9.22 14.56 -1.82
CA SER A 367 -8.40 13.66 -0.99
C SER A 367 -8.29 12.25 -1.57
N THR A 368 -9.09 11.94 -2.58
CA THR A 368 -9.20 10.59 -3.12
C THR A 368 -8.00 10.29 -4.00
N LYS A 369 -7.24 9.24 -3.71
CA LYS A 369 -6.36 8.63 -4.71
C LYS A 369 -7.30 7.95 -5.72
N LEU A 370 -7.34 8.47 -6.94
CA LEU A 370 -8.40 8.19 -7.93
C LEU A 370 -8.23 6.99 -8.89
N PRO A 371 -7.23 6.08 -8.82
CA PRO A 371 -7.19 5.02 -9.82
C PRO A 371 -8.40 4.08 -9.68
N GLY A 372 -9.22 3.99 -10.72
CA GLY A 372 -10.29 2.99 -10.86
C GLY A 372 -11.68 3.34 -10.30
N ASN A 373 -11.89 4.52 -9.72
CA ASN A 373 -13.09 4.79 -8.89
C ASN A 373 -14.24 5.50 -9.64
N LEU A 374 -14.63 4.97 -10.80
CA LEU A 374 -15.61 5.60 -11.68
C LEU A 374 -16.98 5.80 -11.01
N GLU A 375 -17.47 4.83 -10.24
CA GLU A 375 -18.78 4.91 -9.57
C GLU A 375 -18.83 6.06 -8.55
N VAL A 376 -17.79 6.20 -7.72
CA VAL A 376 -17.70 7.27 -6.72
C VAL A 376 -17.64 8.63 -7.40
N LEU A 377 -16.91 8.75 -8.52
CA LEU A 377 -16.82 9.98 -9.30
C LEU A 377 -18.13 10.35 -10.00
N GLN A 378 -18.85 9.38 -10.55
CA GLN A 378 -20.18 9.58 -11.14
C GLN A 378 -21.16 10.10 -10.09
N TRP A 379 -21.22 9.43 -8.94
CA TRP A 379 -22.05 9.87 -7.83
C TRP A 379 -21.64 11.25 -7.31
N ALA A 380 -20.34 11.53 -7.18
CA ALA A 380 -19.85 12.84 -6.78
C ALA A 380 -20.23 13.93 -7.79
N HIS A 381 -20.21 13.63 -9.08
CA HIS A 381 -20.64 14.55 -10.13
C HIS A 381 -22.14 14.84 -10.05
N GLU A 382 -22.97 13.80 -9.93
CA GLU A 382 -24.43 13.93 -9.78
C GLU A 382 -24.83 14.77 -8.57
N ASN A 383 -24.01 14.74 -7.50
CA ASN A 383 -24.25 15.47 -6.26
C ASN A 383 -23.45 16.78 -6.13
N GLY A 384 -22.79 17.24 -7.20
CA GLY A 384 -22.13 18.55 -7.25
C GLY A 384 -20.78 18.66 -6.53
N TYR A 385 -20.15 17.53 -6.19
CA TYR A 385 -18.83 17.48 -5.56
C TYR A 385 -17.66 17.45 -6.56
N TYR A 386 -17.96 17.23 -7.84
CA TYR A 386 -16.95 17.00 -8.89
C TYR A 386 -16.82 18.14 -9.92
N ASP A 387 -17.61 19.21 -9.80
CA ASP A 387 -17.85 20.16 -10.90
C ASP A 387 -16.71 21.17 -11.20
N GLY A 388 -15.48 20.91 -10.74
CA GLY A 388 -14.29 21.73 -11.01
C GLY A 388 -14.31 23.15 -10.42
N LYS A 389 -15.46 23.63 -9.94
CA LYS A 389 -15.62 24.95 -9.29
C LYS A 389 -14.89 25.00 -7.96
N VAL A 390 -14.83 23.88 -7.27
CA VAL A 390 -14.14 23.71 -5.99
C VAL A 390 -12.64 23.47 -6.20
N ASN A 391 -12.25 22.73 -7.24
CA ASN A 391 -10.85 22.52 -7.61
C ASN A 391 -10.69 22.25 -9.12
N PRO A 392 -10.04 23.17 -9.86
CA PRO A 392 -9.79 22.99 -11.30
C PRO A 392 -8.89 21.80 -11.66
N MET A 393 -8.10 21.28 -10.71
CA MET A 393 -7.13 20.20 -10.95
C MET A 393 -7.73 18.79 -10.82
N LEU A 394 -8.92 18.66 -10.22
CA LEU A 394 -9.53 17.35 -9.97
C LEU A 394 -9.81 16.55 -11.27
N PRO A 395 -10.33 17.16 -12.34
CA PRO A 395 -10.49 16.47 -13.63
C PRO A 395 -9.16 16.07 -14.29
N ASP A 396 -8.07 16.74 -13.98
CA ASP A 396 -6.77 16.46 -14.59
C ASP A 396 -6.17 15.17 -13.99
N VAL A 397 -6.30 15.00 -12.67
CA VAL A 397 -5.82 13.80 -11.94
C VAL A 397 -6.65 12.56 -12.30
N SER A 398 -7.97 12.71 -12.43
CA SER A 398 -8.84 11.60 -12.85
C SER A 398 -8.52 11.14 -14.27
N ILE A 399 -8.17 12.06 -15.17
CA ILE A 399 -7.73 11.72 -16.53
C ILE A 399 -6.36 11.06 -16.50
N SER A 400 -5.40 11.60 -15.74
CA SER A 400 -4.03 11.09 -15.74
C SER A 400 -3.89 9.70 -15.13
N GLN A 401 -4.80 9.27 -14.25
CA GLN A 401 -4.79 7.97 -13.58
C GLN A 401 -6.03 7.10 -13.88
N GLY A 402 -6.95 7.58 -14.71
CA GLY A 402 -8.22 6.90 -14.96
C GLY A 402 -8.10 5.67 -15.86
N SER A 403 -8.97 4.69 -15.62
CA SER A 403 -9.16 3.56 -16.52
C SER A 403 -9.73 4.03 -17.88
N PRO A 404 -9.64 3.22 -18.94
CA PRO A 404 -10.30 3.51 -20.23
C PRO A 404 -11.78 3.90 -20.11
N ASP A 405 -12.53 3.26 -19.20
CA ASP A 405 -13.93 3.60 -18.94
C ASP A 405 -14.09 4.97 -18.29
N MET A 406 -13.18 5.35 -17.38
CA MET A 406 -13.16 6.69 -16.80
C MET A 406 -12.84 7.75 -17.86
N LEU A 407 -11.89 7.49 -18.76
CA LEU A 407 -11.58 8.38 -19.87
C LEU A 407 -12.78 8.54 -20.82
N LYS A 408 -13.45 7.44 -21.16
CA LYS A 408 -14.67 7.43 -21.96
C LYS A 408 -15.78 8.26 -21.31
N TRP A 409 -16.01 8.05 -20.01
CA TRP A 409 -16.98 8.82 -19.24
C TRP A 409 -16.65 10.32 -19.24
N HIS A 410 -15.37 10.68 -19.10
CA HIS A 410 -14.92 12.07 -19.16
C HIS A 410 -15.23 12.74 -20.49
N ILE A 411 -14.98 12.06 -21.61
CA ILE A 411 -15.33 12.56 -22.95
C ILE A 411 -16.83 12.80 -23.07
N GLN A 412 -17.63 11.82 -22.64
CA GLN A 412 -19.08 11.86 -22.79
C GLN A 412 -19.74 12.93 -21.91
N THR A 413 -19.22 13.12 -20.70
CA THR A 413 -19.81 14.01 -19.69
C THR A 413 -19.31 15.44 -19.82
N PHE A 414 -18.02 15.65 -20.07
CA PHE A 414 -17.39 16.97 -20.07
C PHE A 414 -16.93 17.45 -21.45
N GLY A 415 -17.05 16.62 -22.49
CA GLY A 415 -16.61 16.99 -23.84
C GLY A 415 -15.10 17.17 -23.96
N THR A 416 -14.31 16.56 -23.07
CA THR A 416 -12.85 16.71 -23.07
C THR A 416 -12.26 16.28 -24.41
N LYS A 417 -11.40 17.13 -25.00
CA LYS A 417 -10.79 16.85 -26.30
C LYS A 417 -9.68 15.80 -26.17
N ALA A 418 -9.56 14.91 -27.16
CA ALA A 418 -8.52 13.86 -27.21
C ALA A 418 -7.09 14.39 -27.00
N GLY A 419 -6.75 15.52 -27.62
CA GLY A 419 -5.43 16.15 -27.47
C GLY A 419 -5.15 16.69 -26.06
N GLN A 420 -6.19 17.08 -25.32
CA GLN A 420 -6.07 17.53 -23.93
C GLN A 420 -5.84 16.35 -23.00
N MET A 421 -6.62 15.26 -23.13
CA MET A 421 -6.37 14.03 -22.37
C MET A 421 -4.98 13.46 -22.65
N TYR A 422 -4.50 13.52 -23.90
CA TYR A 422 -3.15 13.01 -24.22
C TYR A 422 -2.09 13.77 -23.42
N ARG A 423 -2.16 15.09 -23.41
CA ARG A 423 -1.22 15.93 -22.65
C ARG A 423 -1.31 15.64 -21.16
N MET A 424 -2.50 15.44 -20.61
CA MET A 424 -2.66 15.11 -19.19
C MET A 424 -2.02 13.75 -18.88
N ILE A 425 -2.35 12.70 -19.64
CA ILE A 425 -1.82 11.36 -19.37
C ILE A 425 -0.30 11.30 -19.60
N ALA A 426 0.19 11.86 -20.71
CA ALA A 426 1.60 11.78 -21.09
C ALA A 426 2.50 12.76 -20.31
N CYS A 427 2.00 13.94 -19.93
CA CYS A 427 2.83 14.98 -19.33
C CYS A 427 2.62 15.18 -17.82
N ASP A 428 1.73 14.40 -17.17
CA ASP A 428 1.52 14.55 -15.73
C ASP A 428 2.79 14.13 -14.96
N ARG A 429 3.45 15.14 -14.39
CA ARG A 429 4.65 15.00 -13.56
C ARG A 429 4.32 14.62 -12.11
N THR A 430 3.06 14.72 -11.70
CA THR A 430 2.63 14.49 -10.32
C THR A 430 2.43 13.00 -10.02
N CYS A 431 2.12 12.18 -11.03
CA CYS A 431 1.93 10.76 -10.87
C CYS A 431 3.25 9.98 -10.87
N ARG A 432 3.39 9.05 -9.91
CA ARG A 432 4.57 8.18 -9.80
C ARG A 432 4.63 7.13 -10.90
N THR A 433 3.51 6.65 -11.42
CA THR A 433 3.46 5.66 -12.51
C THR A 433 2.78 6.28 -13.73
N MET A 434 3.05 5.69 -14.89
CA MET A 434 2.44 6.11 -16.14
C MET A 434 1.13 5.36 -16.37
N ASN A 435 0.07 6.07 -16.79
CA ASN A 435 -1.17 5.42 -17.19
C ASN A 435 -1.05 4.87 -18.62
N VAL A 436 -0.30 3.78 -18.75
CA VAL A 436 -0.04 3.08 -20.02
C VAL A 436 -1.35 2.61 -20.64
N GLU A 437 -2.26 2.04 -19.86
CA GLU A 437 -3.56 1.55 -20.35
C GLU A 437 -4.42 2.68 -20.94
N GLY A 438 -4.44 3.86 -20.31
CA GLY A 438 -5.09 5.05 -20.83
C GLY A 438 -4.46 5.55 -22.14
N LEU A 439 -3.12 5.52 -22.25
CA LEU A 439 -2.42 5.85 -23.50
C LEU A 439 -2.75 4.86 -24.61
N GLU A 440 -2.71 3.56 -24.32
CA GLU A 440 -3.03 2.50 -25.28
C GLU A 440 -4.44 2.68 -25.84
N TRP A 441 -5.42 2.86 -24.95
CA TRP A 441 -6.81 3.09 -25.35
C TRP A 441 -6.96 4.34 -26.25
N MET A 442 -6.20 5.40 -25.97
CA MET A 442 -6.22 6.59 -26.80
C MET A 442 -5.54 6.40 -28.16
N LEU A 443 -4.43 5.68 -28.21
CA LEU A 443 -3.73 5.37 -29.46
C LEU A 443 -4.62 4.51 -30.37
N GLN A 444 -5.26 3.46 -29.81
CA GLN A 444 -6.20 2.60 -30.54
C GLN A 444 -7.30 3.42 -31.21
N ARG A 445 -7.93 4.34 -30.48
CA ARG A 445 -9.01 5.19 -31.01
C ARG A 445 -8.55 6.17 -32.07
N LYS A 446 -7.33 6.70 -31.94
CA LYS A 446 -6.83 7.73 -32.85
C LYS A 446 -6.40 7.15 -34.21
N TRP A 447 -5.74 5.99 -34.20
CA TRP A 447 -5.25 5.35 -35.43
C TRP A 447 -6.13 4.19 -35.91
N ASN A 448 -7.20 3.86 -35.19
CA ASN A 448 -8.07 2.73 -35.49
C ASN A 448 -7.30 1.39 -35.59
N GLU A 449 -6.27 1.26 -34.75
CA GLU A 449 -5.38 0.10 -34.71
C GLU A 449 -5.80 -0.89 -33.64
N SER A 450 -5.41 -2.15 -33.83
CA SER A 450 -5.67 -3.20 -32.85
C SER A 450 -4.87 -3.00 -31.56
N GLU A 451 -5.40 -3.50 -30.44
CA GLU A 451 -4.69 -3.49 -29.15
C GLU A 451 -3.31 -4.15 -29.23
N GLY A 452 -3.19 -5.26 -29.97
CA GLY A 452 -1.91 -5.96 -30.16
C GLY A 452 -0.87 -5.12 -30.90
N GLU A 453 -1.29 -4.35 -31.91
CA GLU A 453 -0.40 -3.46 -32.65
C GLU A 453 0.12 -2.32 -31.77
N ILE A 454 -0.78 -1.68 -31.03
CA ILE A 454 -0.41 -0.62 -30.09
C ILE A 454 0.56 -1.14 -29.03
N ARG A 455 0.29 -2.32 -28.44
CA ARG A 455 1.19 -2.95 -27.47
C ARG A 455 2.57 -3.24 -28.05
N ARG A 456 2.65 -3.62 -29.34
CA ARG A 456 3.92 -3.85 -30.03
C ARG A 456 4.76 -2.58 -30.06
N TRP A 457 4.16 -1.42 -30.30
CA TRP A 457 4.90 -0.14 -30.29
C TRP A 457 5.55 0.16 -28.93
N PHE A 458 4.91 -0.22 -27.82
CA PHE A 458 5.50 -0.07 -26.48
C PHE A 458 6.67 -1.03 -26.23
N ASN A 459 6.68 -2.19 -26.87
CA ASN A 459 7.76 -3.17 -26.75
C ASN A 459 8.95 -2.87 -27.68
N GLU A 460 8.70 -2.37 -28.89
CA GLU A 460 9.73 -2.08 -29.89
C GLU A 460 10.31 -0.66 -29.76
N GLY A 461 9.58 0.25 -29.13
CA GLY A 461 9.81 1.69 -29.21
C GLY A 461 11.01 2.24 -28.46
N GLY A 462 11.82 1.42 -27.77
CA GLY A 462 12.96 1.90 -26.97
C GLY A 462 12.55 3.04 -26.02
N ILE A 463 11.39 2.92 -25.39
CA ILE A 463 10.81 3.96 -24.53
C ILE A 463 11.53 3.89 -23.18
N GLU A 464 12.62 4.63 -23.07
CA GLU A 464 13.38 4.75 -21.82
C GLU A 464 12.82 5.87 -20.95
N GLU A 465 12.21 6.89 -21.56
CA GLU A 465 11.60 8.01 -20.84
C GLU A 465 10.23 8.43 -21.41
N VAL A 466 9.45 9.14 -20.59
CA VAL A 466 8.17 9.78 -20.98
C VAL A 466 8.34 10.68 -22.23
N GLY A 467 9.53 11.26 -22.41
CA GLY A 467 9.86 12.05 -23.60
C GLY A 467 9.82 11.23 -24.90
N ASP A 468 10.11 9.94 -24.86
CA ASP A 468 10.09 9.06 -26.02
C ASP A 468 8.68 8.70 -26.46
N LEU A 469 7.72 8.67 -25.54
CA LEU A 469 6.30 8.57 -25.89
C LEU A 469 5.78 9.81 -26.57
N MET A 470 6.22 10.99 -26.14
CA MET A 470 5.90 12.23 -26.85
C MET A 470 6.55 12.28 -28.23
N LYS A 471 7.78 11.75 -28.38
CA LYS A 471 8.43 11.57 -29.68
C LYS A 471 7.69 10.55 -30.53
N MET A 472 7.23 9.43 -29.97
CA MET A 472 6.44 8.42 -30.67
C MET A 472 5.12 9.01 -31.18
N TRP A 473 4.39 9.72 -30.33
CA TRP A 473 3.16 10.42 -30.74
C TRP A 473 3.42 11.50 -31.78
N LYS A 474 4.49 12.29 -31.64
CA LYS A 474 4.87 13.31 -32.64
C LYS A 474 5.34 12.68 -33.96
N ARG A 475 6.14 11.61 -33.91
CA ARG A 475 6.61 10.84 -35.08
C ARG A 475 5.41 10.26 -35.84
N LEU A 476 4.47 9.64 -35.12
CA LEU A 476 3.23 9.11 -35.68
C LEU A 476 2.25 10.20 -36.14
N MET A 477 2.42 11.45 -35.69
CA MET A 477 1.71 12.63 -36.24
C MET A 477 2.36 13.18 -37.52
N THR A 478 3.64 12.90 -37.76
CA THR A 478 4.42 13.41 -38.91
C THR A 478 4.67 12.37 -40.01
N LEU A 479 4.38 11.08 -39.76
CA LEU A 479 4.50 9.99 -40.74
C LEU A 479 3.24 9.80 -41.62
N MET A 480 2.36 10.81 -41.62
CA MET A 480 1.27 11.05 -42.56
C MET A 480 1.23 12.55 -42.85
#